data_AF-A0A2V4BIK4-F1
#
_entry.id   AF-A0A2V4BIK4-F1
#
_cell.length_a   1.000
_cell.length_b   1.000
_cell.length_c   1.000
_cell.angle_alpha   90.00
_cell.angle_beta   90.00
_cell.angle_gamma   90.00
#
_symmetry.space_group_name_H-M   'P 1'
#
loop_
_entity.id
_entity.type
_entity.pdbx_description
1 polymer ?
#
loop_
_entity_poly.entity_id
_entity_poly.type
_entity_poly.pdbx_seq_one_letter_code
_entity_poly.pdbx_strand_id
1 'polypeptide(L)'
;MAVIVSGYCEKKLNKLKMEIIKKYGLIIVILFAFFMFYKPICCFLILGIVMFYYGVNSLTFMNYIKKNGIESLGEILLYESDKDGYKTPIIEFKTLKGELIKQKPYYYASTDLSIFRTYKNNINKKIAVIYSEENPEKFVIKTEKDFNIGSIILMIIVGLFFLGLSIGNLLGFLNMGI
;
A
#
# COMPACT_ATOMS: atom_id res chain seq x y z
N MET A 1 35.70 0.96 -2.07
CA MET A 1 35.20 2.12 -2.84
C MET A 1 33.89 1.85 -3.61
N ALA A 2 33.48 0.59 -3.81
CA ALA A 2 32.22 0.25 -4.51
C ALA A 2 30.92 0.43 -3.67
N VAL A 3 31.00 0.47 -2.33
CA VAL A 3 29.83 0.56 -1.44
C VAL A 3 29.17 1.95 -1.44
N ILE A 4 29.94 3.02 -1.67
CA ILE A 4 29.44 4.41 -1.62
C ILE A 4 28.65 4.77 -2.90
N VAL A 5 28.98 4.15 -4.04
CA VAL A 5 28.33 4.42 -5.34
C VAL A 5 26.93 3.80 -5.41
N SER A 6 26.74 2.63 -4.79
CA SER A 6 25.44 1.93 -4.73
C SER A 6 24.37 2.75 -4.00
N GLY A 7 24.68 3.23 -2.78
CA GLY A 7 23.73 3.98 -1.96
C GLY A 7 23.36 5.37 -2.51
N TYR A 8 24.21 5.97 -3.35
CA TYR A 8 23.92 7.26 -3.99
C TYR A 8 22.94 7.12 -5.16
N CYS A 9 23.07 6.04 -5.93
CA CYS A 9 22.17 5.72 -7.04
C CYS A 9 20.75 5.39 -6.53
N GLU A 10 20.67 4.61 -5.46
CA GLU A 10 19.41 4.20 -4.83
C GLU A 10 18.65 5.39 -4.20
N LYS A 11 19.35 6.30 -3.50
CA LYS A 11 18.74 7.55 -3.01
C LYS A 11 18.22 8.46 -4.13
N LYS A 12 18.96 8.56 -5.24
CA LYS A 12 18.56 9.38 -6.39
C LYS A 12 17.35 8.78 -7.12
N LEU A 13 17.31 7.45 -7.23
CA LEU A 13 16.18 6.71 -7.81
C LEU A 13 14.91 6.85 -6.95
N ASN A 14 15.03 6.71 -5.63
CA ASN A 14 13.91 6.89 -4.72
C ASN A 14 13.38 8.34 -4.73
N LYS A 15 14.26 9.34 -4.83
CA LYS A 15 13.86 10.74 -4.98
C LYS A 15 13.09 10.98 -6.29
N LEU A 16 13.60 10.47 -7.41
CA LEU A 16 12.95 10.59 -8.72
C LEU A 16 11.56 9.92 -8.73
N LYS A 17 11.45 8.73 -8.15
CA LYS A 17 10.18 8.00 -8.01
C LYS A 17 9.16 8.79 -7.19
N MET A 18 9.58 9.44 -6.11
CA MET A 18 8.73 10.30 -5.29
C MET A 18 8.25 11.56 -6.04
N GLU A 19 9.11 12.19 -6.84
CA GLU A 19 8.73 13.34 -7.68
C GLU A 19 7.72 12.94 -8.77
N ILE A 20 7.93 11.79 -9.39
CA ILE A 20 7.00 11.20 -10.38
C ILE A 20 5.62 10.96 -9.74
N ILE A 21 5.56 10.28 -8.60
CA ILE A 21 4.30 9.99 -7.89
C ILE A 21 3.57 11.27 -7.53
N LYS A 22 4.27 12.29 -7.02
CA LYS A 22 3.68 13.60 -6.71
C LYS A 22 3.11 14.28 -7.96
N LYS A 23 3.84 14.25 -9.07
CA LYS A 23 3.41 14.90 -10.33
C LYS A 23 2.16 14.24 -10.91
N TYR A 24 2.14 12.91 -11.05
CA TYR A 24 0.98 12.20 -11.59
C TYR A 24 -0.21 12.23 -10.63
N GLY A 25 0.03 12.17 -9.31
CA GLY A 25 -1.01 12.34 -8.30
C GLY A 25 -1.71 13.70 -8.40
N LEU A 26 -0.93 14.78 -8.58
CA LEU A 26 -1.49 16.12 -8.75
C LEU A 26 -2.37 16.24 -10.00
N ILE A 27 -1.94 15.65 -11.12
CA ILE A 27 -2.73 15.65 -12.37
C ILE A 27 -4.06 14.92 -12.17
N ILE A 28 -4.04 13.76 -11.50
CA ILE A 28 -5.26 12.99 -11.19
C ILE A 28 -6.21 13.82 -10.32
N VAL A 29 -5.69 14.52 -9.30
CA VAL A 29 -6.50 15.37 -8.41
C VAL A 29 -7.13 16.55 -9.17
N ILE A 30 -6.38 17.21 -10.05
CA ILE A 30 -6.91 18.31 -10.87
C ILE A 30 -8.02 17.81 -11.80
N LEU A 31 -7.81 16.68 -12.48
CA LEU A 31 -8.84 16.07 -13.33
C LEU A 31 -10.07 15.68 -12.51
N PHE A 32 -9.88 15.08 -11.34
CA PHE A 32 -10.96 14.69 -10.45
C PHE A 32 -11.79 15.90 -10.01
N ALA A 33 -11.14 16.99 -9.61
CA ALA A 33 -11.82 18.24 -9.22
C ALA A 33 -12.58 18.87 -10.39
N PHE A 34 -12.02 18.85 -11.59
CA PHE A 34 -12.70 19.33 -12.79
C PHE A 34 -13.97 18.51 -13.10
N PHE A 35 -13.86 17.19 -13.10
CA PHE A 35 -15.00 16.31 -13.37
C PHE A 35 -16.07 16.34 -12.28
N MET A 36 -15.72 16.69 -11.04
CA MET A 36 -16.67 16.83 -9.95
C MET A 36 -17.76 17.86 -10.26
N PHE A 37 -17.43 18.94 -10.98
CA PHE A 37 -18.40 19.97 -11.35
C PHE A 37 -19.09 19.70 -12.69
N TYR A 38 -18.42 19.01 -13.61
CA TYR A 38 -18.94 18.82 -14.97
C TYR A 38 -19.79 17.56 -15.10
N LYS A 39 -19.29 16.43 -14.60
CA LYS A 39 -19.96 15.13 -14.70
C LYS A 39 -19.43 14.20 -13.60
N PRO A 40 -20.05 14.18 -12.40
CA PRO A 40 -19.53 13.45 -11.23
C PRO A 40 -19.32 11.96 -11.50
N ILE A 41 -20.01 11.37 -12.48
CA ILE A 41 -19.79 9.98 -12.88
C ILE A 41 -18.33 9.68 -13.32
N CYS A 42 -17.65 10.67 -13.91
CA CYS A 42 -16.26 10.53 -14.30
C CYS A 42 -15.34 10.44 -13.06
N CYS A 43 -15.75 11.02 -11.92
CA CYS A 43 -15.04 10.85 -10.66
C CYS A 43 -15.12 9.39 -10.17
N PHE A 44 -16.28 8.73 -10.29
CA PHE A 44 -16.40 7.30 -9.98
C PHE A 44 -15.56 6.44 -10.92
N LEU A 45 -15.48 6.79 -12.20
CA LEU A 45 -14.59 6.11 -13.14
C LEU A 45 -13.12 6.23 -12.71
N ILE A 46 -12.65 7.46 -12.44
CA ILE A 46 -11.26 7.71 -12.00
C ILE A 46 -10.96 6.95 -10.70
N LEU A 47 -11.84 7.06 -9.70
CA LEU A 47 -11.68 6.39 -8.42
C LEU A 47 -11.66 4.86 -8.59
N GLY A 48 -12.57 4.32 -9.40
CA GLY A 48 -12.63 2.89 -9.72
C GLY A 48 -11.35 2.38 -10.37
N ILE A 49 -10.81 3.10 -11.38
CA ILE A 49 -9.54 2.75 -12.04
C ILE A 49 -8.39 2.76 -11.02
N VAL A 50 -8.29 3.80 -10.21
CA VAL A 50 -7.21 3.94 -9.22
C VAL A 50 -7.27 2.82 -8.19
N MET A 51 -8.43 2.57 -7.58
CA MET A 51 -8.62 1.50 -6.59
C MET A 51 -8.35 0.12 -7.19
N PHE A 52 -8.86 -0.15 -8.39
CA PHE A 52 -8.64 -1.41 -9.08
C PHE A 52 -7.16 -1.64 -9.40
N TYR A 53 -6.48 -0.62 -9.95
CA TYR A 53 -5.05 -0.69 -10.25
C TYR A 53 -4.20 -0.96 -8.99
N TYR A 54 -4.42 -0.21 -7.91
CA TYR A 54 -3.72 -0.44 -6.64
C TYR A 54 -4.03 -1.82 -6.05
N GLY A 55 -5.27 -2.29 -6.19
CA GLY A 55 -5.71 -3.59 -5.70
C GLY A 55 -5.01 -4.73 -6.40
N VAL A 56 -5.01 -4.72 -7.73
CA VAL A 56 -4.33 -5.72 -8.56
C VAL A 56 -2.82 -5.71 -8.32
N ASN A 57 -2.19 -4.53 -8.23
CA ASN A 57 -0.76 -4.41 -7.97
C ASN A 57 -0.40 -4.97 -6.58
N SER A 58 -1.20 -4.66 -5.56
CA SER A 58 -1.00 -5.17 -4.19
C SER A 58 -1.22 -6.68 -4.12
N LEU A 59 -2.25 -7.19 -4.80
CA LEU A 59 -2.52 -8.64 -4.87
C LEU A 59 -1.38 -9.39 -5.57
N THR A 60 -0.86 -8.85 -6.67
CA THR A 60 0.30 -9.39 -7.37
C THR A 60 1.51 -9.48 -6.45
N PHE A 61 1.79 -8.42 -5.68
CA PHE A 61 2.84 -8.42 -4.68
C PHE A 61 2.62 -9.46 -3.57
N MET A 62 1.40 -9.55 -3.03
CA MET A 62 1.07 -10.53 -1.99
C MET A 62 1.22 -11.98 -2.48
N ASN A 63 0.88 -12.23 -3.75
CA ASN A 63 1.07 -13.53 -4.39
C ASN A 63 2.56 -13.84 -4.60
N TYR A 64 3.34 -12.85 -5.05
CA TYR A 64 4.79 -12.98 -5.20
C TYR A 64 5.45 -13.29 -3.86
N ILE A 65 5.19 -12.50 -2.82
CA ILE A 65 5.84 -12.67 -1.51
C ILE A 65 5.37 -13.95 -0.80
N LYS A 66 4.17 -14.44 -1.10
CA LYS A 66 3.69 -15.76 -0.62
C LYS A 66 4.51 -16.91 -1.20
N LYS A 67 4.96 -16.81 -2.45
CA LYS A 67 5.67 -17.88 -3.16
C LYS A 67 7.18 -17.80 -2.98
N ASN A 68 7.73 -16.58 -3.05
CA ASN A 68 9.16 -16.32 -3.16
C ASN A 68 9.74 -15.56 -1.95
N GLY A 69 8.90 -15.26 -0.95
CA GLY A 69 9.32 -14.48 0.21
C GLY A 69 10.16 -15.29 1.18
N ILE A 70 11.13 -14.62 1.80
CA ILE A 70 12.00 -15.19 2.83
C ILE A 70 11.47 -14.77 4.19
N GLU A 71 11.35 -15.74 5.11
CA GLU A 71 10.91 -15.47 6.47
C GLU A 71 12.08 -15.00 7.34
N SER A 72 11.85 -13.98 8.15
CA SER A 72 12.78 -13.51 9.17
C SER A 72 12.04 -13.08 10.44
N LEU A 73 12.77 -12.98 11.54
CA LEU A 73 12.27 -12.43 12.79
C LEU A 73 12.60 -10.94 12.85
N GLY A 74 11.56 -10.12 12.93
CA GLY A 74 11.66 -8.69 13.17
C GLY A 74 11.17 -8.30 14.56
N GLU A 75 11.37 -7.04 14.91
CA GLU A 75 10.98 -6.43 16.17
C GLU A 75 10.23 -5.13 15.88
N ILE A 76 9.10 -4.92 16.57
CA ILE A 76 8.33 -3.68 16.48
C ILE A 76 9.02 -2.63 17.34
N LEU A 77 9.64 -1.64 16.70
CA LEU A 77 10.35 -0.58 17.42
C LEU A 77 9.38 0.47 17.97
N LEU A 78 8.43 0.90 17.15
CA LEU A 78 7.46 1.92 17.48
C LEU A 78 6.29 1.89 16.51
N TYR A 79 5.26 2.66 16.84
CA TYR A 79 4.12 2.91 15.95
C TYR A 79 4.12 4.37 15.54
N GLU A 80 4.15 4.62 14.24
CA GLU A 80 3.94 5.97 13.70
C GLU A 80 2.45 6.17 13.45
N SER A 81 1.92 7.27 14.00
CA SER A 81 0.55 7.70 13.71
C SER A 81 0.57 8.61 12.48
N ASP A 82 -0.36 8.42 11.56
CA ASP A 82 -0.63 9.41 10.53
C ASP A 82 -1.53 10.54 11.07
N LYS A 83 -1.91 11.47 10.19
CA LYS A 83 -2.74 12.63 10.53
C LYS A 83 -4.14 12.24 11.00
N ASP A 84 -4.62 11.07 10.60
CA ASP A 84 -5.96 10.56 10.90
C ASP A 84 -5.94 9.62 12.11
N GLY A 85 -4.80 9.50 12.80
CA GLY A 85 -4.63 8.70 14.02
C GLY A 85 -4.36 7.22 13.77
N TYR A 86 -4.24 6.81 12.51
CA TYR A 86 -3.93 5.43 12.13
C TYR A 86 -2.48 5.10 12.43
N LYS A 87 -2.24 3.96 13.08
CA LYS A 87 -0.92 3.57 13.57
C LYS A 87 -0.32 2.47 12.72
N THR A 88 0.81 2.77 12.10
CA THR A 88 1.61 1.79 11.35
C THR A 88 2.86 1.42 12.14
N PRO A 89 3.16 0.12 12.35
CA PRO A 89 4.39 -0.28 13.02
C PRO A 89 5.62 0.00 12.16
N ILE A 90 6.68 0.49 12.80
CA ILE A 90 8.04 0.48 12.27
C ILE A 90 8.71 -0.80 12.75
N ILE A 91 9.14 -1.63 11.80
CA ILE A 91 9.72 -2.93 12.08
C ILE A 91 11.19 -2.91 11.72
N GLU A 92 12.00 -3.45 12.62
CA GLU A 92 13.41 -3.72 12.40
C GLU A 92 13.65 -5.21 12.25
N PHE A 93 14.36 -5.64 11.21
CA PHE A 93 14.76 -7.03 11.03
C PHE A 93 16.08 -7.13 10.26
N LYS A 94 16.72 -8.28 10.33
CA LYS A 94 17.93 -8.59 9.55
C LYS A 94 17.58 -9.52 8.38
N THR A 95 18.13 -9.22 7.20
CA THR A 95 18.07 -10.11 6.04
C THR A 95 19.09 -11.25 6.19
N LEU A 96 18.99 -12.29 5.38
CA LEU A 96 20.00 -13.37 5.32
C LEU A 96 21.41 -12.85 4.97
N LYS A 97 21.51 -11.69 4.30
CA LYS A 97 22.78 -11.04 3.96
C LYS A 97 23.34 -10.20 5.12
N GLY A 98 22.65 -10.14 6.25
CA GLY A 98 23.01 -9.35 7.42
C GLY A 98 22.62 -7.87 7.34
N GLU A 99 21.88 -7.47 6.30
CA GLU A 99 21.40 -6.09 6.13
C GLU A 99 20.31 -5.81 7.16
N LEU A 100 20.41 -4.67 7.84
CA LEU A 100 19.41 -4.22 8.80
C LEU A 100 18.38 -3.35 8.09
N ILE A 101 17.13 -3.80 8.05
CA ILE A 101 16.01 -3.05 7.49
C ILE A 101 15.19 -2.48 8.63
N LYS A 102 14.86 -1.19 8.56
CA LYS A 102 14.05 -0.47 9.56
C LYS A 102 13.05 0.45 8.89
N GLN A 103 11.82 -0.03 8.68
CA GLN A 103 10.77 0.77 8.03
C GLN A 103 9.35 0.19 8.23
N LYS A 104 8.36 0.78 7.56
CA LYS A 104 6.97 0.30 7.54
C LYS A 104 6.82 -0.90 6.60
N PRO A 105 5.88 -1.83 6.87
CA PRO A 105 5.50 -2.85 5.90
C PRO A 105 5.05 -2.21 4.58
N TYR A 106 5.28 -2.91 3.47
CA TYR A 106 4.86 -2.44 2.14
C TYR A 106 3.33 -2.29 2.03
N TYR A 107 2.60 -3.19 2.68
CA TYR A 107 1.16 -3.12 2.82
C TYR A 107 0.77 -3.52 4.25
N TYR A 108 -0.01 -2.68 4.91
CA TYR A 108 -0.53 -2.91 6.24
C TYR A 108 -1.92 -2.32 6.34
N ALA A 109 -2.93 -3.18 6.36
CA ALA A 109 -4.28 -2.81 6.74
C ALA A 109 -4.45 -3.13 8.23
N SER A 110 -4.75 -2.14 9.06
CA SER A 110 -5.02 -2.34 10.47
C SER A 110 -6.48 -2.69 10.60
N THR A 111 -6.78 -3.75 11.33
CA THR A 111 -8.11 -3.93 11.88
C THR A 111 -8.33 -2.93 13.03
N ASP A 112 -9.51 -2.31 13.11
CA ASP A 112 -9.99 -1.59 14.30
C ASP A 112 -9.91 -2.44 15.59
N LEU A 113 -9.91 -3.77 15.45
CA LEU A 113 -9.66 -4.72 16.56
C LEU A 113 -8.26 -4.60 17.17
N SER A 114 -7.29 -4.01 16.47
CA SER A 114 -5.95 -3.71 17.00
C SER A 114 -5.81 -2.27 17.54
N ILE A 115 -6.73 -1.37 17.18
CA ILE A 115 -6.62 0.08 17.37
C ILE A 115 -6.78 0.51 18.84
N PHE A 116 -7.64 -0.17 19.60
CA PHE A 116 -8.08 0.34 20.91
C PHE A 116 -7.38 -0.23 22.14
N ARG A 117 -6.46 -1.22 22.04
CA ARG A 117 -5.98 -1.88 23.28
C ARG A 117 -4.52 -2.31 23.40
N THR A 118 -3.70 -2.36 22.34
CA THR A 118 -2.46 -3.17 22.46
C THR A 118 -1.20 -2.66 21.76
N TYR A 119 -1.18 -1.46 21.17
CA TYR A 119 0.03 -0.97 20.48
C TYR A 119 1.23 -0.81 21.40
N LYS A 120 1.04 -0.24 22.59
CA LYS A 120 2.14 -0.02 23.56
C LYS A 120 2.70 -1.34 24.12
N ASN A 121 1.87 -2.38 24.21
CA ASN A 121 2.23 -3.69 24.73
C ASN A 121 2.91 -4.60 23.67
N ASN A 122 2.92 -4.18 22.40
CA ASN A 122 3.55 -4.91 21.30
C ASN A 122 4.91 -4.31 20.89
N ILE A 123 5.34 -3.21 21.51
CA ILE A 123 6.70 -2.67 21.32
C ILE A 123 7.71 -3.68 21.85
N ASN A 124 8.84 -3.85 21.14
CA ASN A 124 9.89 -4.84 21.38
C ASN A 124 9.44 -6.31 21.26
N LYS A 125 8.22 -6.54 20.73
CA LYS A 125 7.74 -7.90 20.47
C LYS A 125 8.36 -8.42 19.17
N LYS A 126 8.93 -9.62 19.25
CA LYS A 126 9.38 -10.35 18.07
C LYS A 126 8.18 -10.80 17.22
N ILE A 127 8.23 -10.51 15.93
CA ILE A 127 7.19 -10.86 14.96
C ILE A 127 7.83 -11.49 13.73
N ALA A 128 7.12 -12.43 13.11
CA ALA A 128 7.55 -13.01 11.85
C ALA A 128 7.23 -12.03 10.71
N VAL A 129 8.24 -11.71 9.91
CA VAL A 129 8.11 -10.94 8.67
C VAL A 129 8.47 -11.81 7.47
N ILE A 130 7.86 -11.51 6.34
CA ILE A 130 8.20 -12.11 5.05
C ILE A 130 8.66 -10.98 4.14
N TYR A 131 9.88 -11.06 3.61
CA TYR A 131 10.47 -10.03 2.74
C TYR A 131 10.83 -10.60 1.36
N SER A 132 10.90 -9.75 0.34
CA SER A 132 11.37 -10.13 -1.01
C SER A 132 12.90 -10.18 -1.05
N GLU A 133 13.48 -11.25 -1.59
CA GLU A 133 14.94 -11.36 -1.75
C GLU A 133 15.51 -10.28 -2.67
N GLU A 134 14.80 -9.98 -3.77
CA GLU A 134 15.17 -8.95 -4.74
C GLU A 134 15.08 -7.53 -4.16
N ASN A 135 14.13 -7.31 -3.25
CA ASN A 135 13.91 -6.02 -2.62
C ASN A 135 13.44 -6.19 -1.16
N PRO A 136 14.39 -6.29 -0.20
CA PRO A 136 14.07 -6.55 1.20
C PRO A 136 13.22 -5.47 1.89
N GLU A 137 13.23 -4.25 1.37
CA GLU A 137 12.34 -3.18 1.79
C GLU A 137 10.85 -3.54 1.55
N LYS A 138 10.56 -4.36 0.54
CA LYS A 138 9.22 -4.87 0.33
C LYS A 138 8.96 -6.10 1.20
N PHE A 139 8.42 -5.86 2.39
CA PHE A 139 8.04 -6.92 3.33
C PHE A 139 6.63 -6.75 3.88
N VAL A 140 6.11 -7.84 4.47
CA VAL A 140 4.82 -7.90 5.16
C VAL A 140 4.95 -8.62 6.49
N ILE A 141 4.03 -8.35 7.41
CA ILE A 141 3.91 -9.06 8.68
C ILE A 141 3.15 -10.36 8.41
N LYS A 142 3.74 -11.51 8.79
CA LYS A 142 3.17 -12.84 8.48
C LYS A 142 1.78 -13.04 9.08
N THR A 143 1.56 -12.58 10.31
CA THR A 143 0.28 -12.73 11.03
C THR A 143 -0.85 -11.90 10.43
N GLU A 144 -0.53 -10.79 9.76
CA GLU A 144 -1.52 -9.86 9.18
C GLU A 144 -1.84 -10.17 7.71
N LYS A 145 -1.19 -11.19 7.15
CA LYS A 145 -1.26 -11.52 5.72
C LYS A 145 -2.67 -11.77 5.24
N ASP A 146 -3.46 -12.54 5.98
CA ASP A 146 -4.81 -12.93 5.56
C ASP A 146 -5.76 -11.73 5.60
N PHE A 147 -5.62 -10.87 6.62
CA PHE A 147 -6.38 -9.62 6.69
C PHE A 147 -5.97 -8.63 5.58
N ASN A 148 -4.67 -8.53 5.29
CA ASN A 148 -4.16 -7.75 4.17
C ASN A 148 -4.74 -8.25 2.83
N ILE A 149 -4.81 -9.57 2.61
CA ILE A 149 -5.43 -10.13 1.40
C ILE A 149 -6.93 -9.80 1.35
N GLY A 150 -7.65 -9.94 2.47
CA GLY A 150 -9.07 -9.62 2.55
C GLY A 150 -9.36 -8.15 2.22
N SER A 151 -8.60 -7.21 2.79
CA SER A 151 -8.73 -5.78 2.50
C SER A 151 -8.38 -5.43 1.05
N ILE A 152 -7.37 -6.08 0.45
CA ILE A 152 -7.06 -5.94 -0.98
C ILE A 152 -8.22 -6.43 -1.85
N ILE A 153 -8.81 -7.60 -1.55
CA ILE A 153 -9.96 -8.14 -2.29
C ILE A 153 -11.15 -7.18 -2.19
N LEU A 154 -11.45 -6.66 -0.99
CA LEU A 154 -12.51 -5.67 -0.79
C LEU A 154 -12.25 -4.42 -1.64
N MET A 155 -11.02 -3.91 -1.65
CA MET A 155 -10.65 -2.75 -2.47
C MET A 155 -10.85 -3.00 -3.98
N ILE A 156 -10.54 -4.20 -4.47
CA ILE A 156 -10.79 -4.59 -5.87
C ILE A 156 -12.30 -4.62 -6.15
N ILE A 157 -13.10 -5.21 -5.26
CA ILE A 157 -14.56 -5.29 -5.43
C ILE A 157 -15.18 -3.89 -5.46
N VAL A 158 -14.80 -3.01 -4.53
CA VAL A 158 -15.28 -1.62 -4.51
C VAL A 158 -14.83 -0.86 -5.77
N GLY A 159 -13.59 -1.07 -6.22
CA GLY A 159 -13.10 -0.51 -7.47
C GLY A 159 -13.93 -0.96 -8.68
N LEU A 160 -14.20 -2.26 -8.81
CA LEU A 160 -15.05 -2.83 -9.86
C LEU A 160 -16.48 -2.31 -9.80
N PHE A 161 -17.02 -2.11 -8.61
CA PHE A 161 -18.35 -1.52 -8.42
C PHE A 161 -18.42 -0.10 -8.99
N PHE A 162 -17.45 0.77 -8.65
CA PHE A 162 -17.40 2.13 -9.21
C PHE A 162 -17.16 2.15 -10.72
N LEU A 163 -16.34 1.23 -11.24
CA LEU A 163 -16.16 1.05 -12.68
C LEU A 163 -17.48 0.65 -13.36
N GLY A 164 -18.19 -0.34 -12.81
CA GLY A 164 -19.47 -0.81 -13.35
C GLY A 164 -20.54 0.28 -13.35
N LEU A 165 -20.68 1.02 -12.24
CA LEU A 165 -21.60 2.15 -12.14
C LEU A 165 -21.29 3.25 -13.16
N SER A 166 -20.00 3.62 -13.28
CA SER A 166 -19.60 4.69 -14.17
C SER A 166 -19.74 4.33 -15.64
N ILE A 167 -19.32 3.13 -16.04
CA ILE A 167 -19.50 2.63 -17.41
C ILE A 167 -20.98 2.49 -17.75
N GLY A 168 -21.78 1.90 -16.85
CA GLY A 168 -23.22 1.72 -17.05
C GLY A 168 -23.95 3.06 -17.26
N ASN A 169 -23.59 4.10 -16.52
CA ASN A 169 -24.18 5.42 -16.70
C ASN A 169 -23.67 6.15 -17.95
N LEU A 170 -22.37 6.07 -18.25
CA LEU A 170 -21.80 6.68 -19.45
C LEU A 170 -22.37 6.10 -20.75
N LEU A 171 -22.73 4.82 -20.75
CA LEU A 171 -23.36 4.13 -21.87
C LEU A 171 -24.90 4.31 -21.91
N GLY A 172 -25.49 4.99 -20.92
CA GLY A 172 -26.93 5.23 -20.84
C GLY A 172 -27.75 4.04 -20.32
N PHE A 173 -27.11 2.97 -19.83
CA PHE A 173 -27.80 1.84 -19.21
C PHE A 173 -28.33 2.17 -17.80
N LEU A 174 -27.65 3.07 -17.08
CA LEU A 174 -28.03 3.55 -15.76
C LEU A 174 -28.30 5.04 -15.81
N ASN A 175 -29.52 5.47 -15.47
CA ASN A 175 -29.84 6.88 -15.34
C ASN A 175 -29.71 7.31 -13.88
N MET A 176 -28.48 7.57 -13.44
CA MET A 176 -28.23 8.23 -12.16
C MET A 176 -28.37 9.73 -12.42
N GLY A 177 -29.34 10.38 -11.77
CA GLY A 177 -29.59 11.83 -11.88
C GLY A 177 -28.51 12.66 -11.17
N ILE A 178 -27.24 12.35 -11.45
CA ILE A 178 -26.01 12.89 -10.87
C ILE A 178 -25.20 13.55 -11.98
#